data_AF-A0A961PBB3-F1
#
_entry.id   AF-A0A961PBB3-F1
#
_cell.length_a   1.000
_cell.length_b   1.000
_cell.length_c   1.000
_cell.angle_alpha   90.00
_cell.angle_beta   90.00
_cell.angle_gamma   90.00
#
_symmetry.space_group_name_H-M   'P 1'
#
loop_
_entity.id
_entity.type
_entity.pdbx_description
1 polymer ?
#
loop_
_entity_poly.entity_id
_entity_poly.type
_entity_poly.pdbx_seq_one_letter_code
_entity_poly.pdbx_strand_id
1 'polypeptide(L)'
;MLVNSDALFPYPIEPGTRIVPEVTMRFPYRWWLNSELRLTADPEVRAAAFDLICISQDEDPPGTLPTNEEMLARMSGFTLDEWLRLMRRDPSPLHGWELANCGARGIRHYHPVCLRIAQEALSGDATP
;
A
#
# COMPACT_ATOMS: atom_id res chain seq x y z
N MET A 1 -7.49 19.79 -5.02
CA MET A 1 -6.52 20.39 -4.09
C MET A 1 -5.14 20.24 -4.72
N LEU A 2 -4.42 21.32 -5.00
CA LEU A 2 -3.05 21.23 -5.51
C LEU A 2 -2.16 20.86 -4.33
N VAL A 3 -1.78 19.60 -4.21
CA VAL A 3 -0.81 19.16 -3.21
C VAL A 3 0.57 19.57 -3.72
N ASN A 4 1.27 20.42 -2.97
CA ASN A 4 2.64 20.79 -3.30
C ASN A 4 3.53 19.55 -3.14
N SER A 5 4.07 19.05 -4.26
CA SER A 5 4.87 17.82 -4.33
C SER A 5 6.16 17.89 -3.54
N ASP A 6 6.69 19.09 -3.30
CA ASP A 6 7.99 19.29 -2.64
C ASP A 6 7.89 19.19 -1.12
N ALA A 7 6.68 19.20 -0.56
CA ALA A 7 6.42 19.00 0.86
C ALA A 7 6.10 17.53 1.22
N LEU A 8 5.92 16.66 0.22
CA LEU A 8 5.61 15.26 0.44
C LEU A 8 6.88 14.44 0.68
N PHE A 9 6.71 13.32 1.40
CA PHE A 9 7.78 12.36 1.62
C PHE A 9 8.38 11.91 0.27
N PRO A 10 9.68 12.12 0.02
CA PRO A 10 10.32 11.62 -1.20
C PRO A 10 10.44 10.10 -1.07
N TYR A 11 9.73 9.36 -1.92
CA TYR A 11 9.71 7.91 -1.84
C TYR A 11 11.10 7.36 -2.24
N PRO A 12 11.71 6.48 -1.43
CA PRO A 12 13.12 6.11 -1.60
C PRO A 12 13.37 5.04 -2.67
N ILE A 13 12.33 4.43 -3.24
CA ILE A 13 12.46 3.45 -4.33
C ILE A 13 12.19 4.16 -5.65
N GLU A 14 13.18 4.12 -6.55
CA GLU A 14 13.09 4.75 -7.86
C GLU A 14 12.02 4.09 -8.75
N PRO A 15 11.24 4.88 -9.50
CA PRO A 15 10.36 4.36 -10.55
C PRO A 15 11.10 3.46 -11.55
N GLY A 16 10.44 2.37 -11.97
CA GLY A 16 11.01 1.35 -12.85
C GLY A 16 11.72 0.22 -12.10
N THR A 17 11.93 0.35 -10.79
CA THR A 17 12.44 -0.74 -9.94
C THR A 17 11.39 -1.84 -9.84
N ARG A 18 11.79 -3.10 -10.01
CA ARG A 18 10.90 -4.27 -9.86
C ARG A 18 11.47 -5.30 -8.90
N ILE A 19 10.61 -5.85 -8.05
CA ILE A 19 10.91 -7.04 -7.28
C ILE A 19 10.98 -8.22 -8.26
N VAL A 20 12.00 -9.07 -8.13
CA VAL A 20 12.16 -10.21 -9.05
C VAL A 20 11.05 -11.25 -8.80
N PRO A 21 10.51 -11.90 -9.85
CA PRO A 21 9.35 -12.78 -9.73
C PRO A 21 9.51 -13.97 -8.77
N GLU A 22 10.76 -14.41 -8.55
CA GLU A 22 11.07 -15.54 -7.68
C GLU A 22 11.07 -15.17 -6.18
N VAL A 23 11.02 -13.87 -5.83
CA VAL A 23 11.00 -13.42 -4.44
C VAL A 23 9.61 -13.60 -3.85
N THR A 24 9.52 -14.42 -2.81
CA THR A 24 8.31 -14.53 -1.98
C THR A 24 8.18 -13.31 -1.07
N MET A 25 7.00 -12.69 -1.02
CA MET A 25 6.70 -11.63 -0.06
C MET A 25 6.88 -12.12 1.38
N ARG A 26 7.85 -11.55 2.11
CA ARG A 26 8.02 -11.78 3.55
C ARG A 26 7.00 -10.95 4.32
N PHE A 27 5.82 -11.50 4.52
CA PHE A 27 4.76 -10.80 5.23
C PHE A 27 5.02 -10.74 6.74
N PRO A 28 5.08 -9.54 7.36
CA PRO A 28 5.31 -9.37 8.79
C PRO A 28 4.04 -9.70 9.59
N TYR A 29 3.65 -10.97 9.63
CA TYR A 29 2.36 -11.42 10.16
C TYR A 29 2.14 -11.03 11.63
N ARG A 30 3.20 -10.95 12.45
CA ARG A 30 3.08 -10.51 13.85
C ARG A 30 2.64 -9.06 13.95
N TRP A 31 3.18 -8.17 13.12
CA TRP A 31 2.70 -6.79 13.06
C TRP A 31 1.23 -6.76 12.62
N TRP A 32 0.88 -7.51 11.58
CA TRP A 32 -0.49 -7.56 11.08
C TRP A 32 -1.48 -8.02 12.14
N LEU A 33 -1.21 -9.13 12.82
CA LEU A 33 -2.11 -9.67 13.84
C LEU A 33 -2.29 -8.76 15.06
N ASN A 34 -1.38 -7.80 15.27
CA ASN A 34 -1.43 -6.84 16.37
C ASN A 34 -1.77 -5.41 15.92
N SER A 35 -2.06 -5.17 14.63
CA SER A 35 -2.41 -3.84 14.15
C SER A 35 -3.82 -3.45 14.56
N GLU A 36 -4.05 -2.16 14.77
CA GLU A 36 -5.38 -1.63 15.09
C GLU A 36 -6.41 -2.05 14.03
N LEU A 37 -6.09 -1.85 12.75
CA LEU A 37 -6.94 -2.26 11.64
C LEU A 37 -7.31 -3.75 11.67
N ARG A 38 -6.39 -4.65 11.99
CA ARG A 38 -6.72 -6.09 12.07
C ARG A 38 -7.62 -6.43 13.25
N LEU A 39 -7.49 -5.71 14.36
CA LEU A 39 -8.17 -5.96 15.62
C LEU A 39 -9.56 -5.33 15.68
N THR A 40 -9.76 -4.15 15.10
CA THR A 40 -10.99 -3.35 15.28
C THR A 40 -11.86 -3.23 14.03
N ALA A 41 -11.31 -3.41 12.83
CA ALA A 41 -12.05 -3.17 11.59
C ALA A 41 -13.04 -4.30 11.23
N ASP A 42 -14.09 -3.92 10.49
CA ASP A 42 -15.03 -4.84 9.87
C ASP A 42 -14.30 -5.85 8.96
N PRO A 43 -14.77 -7.12 8.85
CA PRO A 43 -14.10 -8.13 8.03
C PRO A 43 -13.83 -7.72 6.59
N GLU A 44 -14.75 -7.01 5.95
CA GLU A 44 -14.65 -6.54 4.57
C GLU A 44 -13.57 -5.46 4.41
N VAL A 45 -13.46 -4.54 5.38
CA VAL A 45 -12.37 -3.55 5.42
C VAL A 45 -11.02 -4.24 5.56
N ARG A 46 -10.91 -5.26 6.41
CA ARG A 46 -9.66 -6.02 6.59
C ARG A 46 -9.26 -6.77 5.33
N ALA A 47 -10.23 -7.32 4.59
CA ALA A 47 -9.98 -7.98 3.31
C ALA A 47 -9.42 -6.97 2.30
N ALA A 48 -10.12 -5.84 2.09
CA ALA A 48 -9.65 -4.78 1.20
C ALA A 48 -8.25 -4.27 1.60
N ALA A 49 -8.03 -3.97 2.87
CA ALA A 49 -6.72 -3.50 3.36
C ALA A 49 -5.59 -4.53 3.13
N PHE A 50 -5.87 -5.82 3.33
CA PHE A 50 -4.88 -6.87 3.09
C PHE A 50 -4.55 -7.02 1.59
N ASP A 51 -5.57 -6.93 0.73
CA ASP A 51 -5.38 -6.94 -0.73
C ASP A 51 -4.50 -5.77 -1.17
N LEU A 52 -4.76 -4.56 -0.67
CA LEU A 52 -3.95 -3.37 -0.95
C LEU A 52 -2.48 -3.53 -0.55
N ILE A 53 -2.21 -4.18 0.60
CA ILE A 53 -0.83 -4.48 1.02
C ILE A 53 -0.16 -5.40 -0.01
N CYS A 54 -0.84 -6.48 -0.42
CA CYS A 54 -0.30 -7.42 -1.40
C CYS A 54 -0.07 -6.76 -2.77
N ILE A 55 -1.09 -6.05 -3.27
CA ILE A 55 -1.07 -5.33 -4.55
C ILE A 55 0.08 -4.33 -4.61
N SER A 56 0.30 -3.59 -3.52
CA SER A 56 1.34 -2.55 -3.48
C SER A 56 2.74 -3.07 -3.78
N GLN A 57 3.02 -4.36 -3.52
CA GLN A 57 4.34 -4.94 -3.77
C GLN A 57 4.63 -5.15 -5.26
N ASP A 58 3.59 -5.25 -6.10
CA ASP A 58 3.71 -5.42 -7.56
C ASP A 58 3.63 -4.08 -8.33
N GLU A 59 3.32 -2.99 -7.62
CA GLU A 59 3.21 -1.66 -8.21
C GLU A 59 4.58 -1.03 -8.53
N ASP A 60 4.54 0.10 -9.24
CA ASP A 60 5.71 0.87 -9.62
C ASP A 60 5.63 2.32 -9.09
N PRO A 61 6.43 2.69 -8.07
CA PRO A 61 7.43 1.87 -7.38
C PRO A 61 6.82 0.82 -6.41
N PRO A 62 7.53 -0.27 -6.09
CA PRO A 62 7.07 -1.26 -5.11
C PRO A 62 6.78 -0.66 -3.72
N GLY A 63 5.74 -1.18 -3.07
CA GLY A 63 5.24 -0.71 -1.78
C GLY A 63 4.32 0.51 -1.86
N THR A 64 3.89 0.93 -3.06
CA THR A 64 3.02 2.08 -3.28
C THR A 64 1.71 1.71 -3.97
N LEU A 65 0.75 2.62 -3.97
CA LEU A 65 -0.54 2.49 -4.64
C LEU A 65 -0.93 3.78 -5.37
N PRO A 66 -1.73 3.70 -6.44
CA PRO A 66 -2.30 4.89 -7.06
C PRO A 66 -3.27 5.61 -6.10
N THR A 67 -3.50 6.90 -6.33
CA THR A 67 -4.47 7.72 -5.56
C THR A 67 -5.87 7.74 -6.18
N ASN A 68 -6.06 7.10 -7.34
CA ASN A 68 -7.35 7.05 -8.01
C ASN A 68 -8.23 5.95 -7.38
N GLU A 69 -9.35 6.35 -6.77
CA GLU A 69 -10.26 5.44 -6.07
C GLU A 69 -10.92 4.40 -6.96
N GLU A 70 -11.24 4.73 -8.22
CA GLU A 70 -11.81 3.77 -9.17
C GLU A 70 -10.81 2.66 -9.51
N MET A 71 -9.53 3.02 -9.65
CA MET A 71 -8.47 2.06 -9.86
C MET A 71 -8.25 1.19 -8.62
N LEU A 72 -8.20 1.78 -7.42
CA LEU A 72 -8.09 1.04 -6.17
C LEU A 72 -9.25 0.06 -5.97
N ALA A 73 -10.49 0.49 -6.22
CA ALA A 73 -11.67 -0.36 -6.17
C ALA A 73 -11.51 -1.58 -7.09
N ARG A 74 -11.15 -1.35 -8.36
CA ARG A 74 -10.97 -2.40 -9.36
C ARG A 74 -9.84 -3.37 -8.99
N MET A 75 -8.70 -2.86 -8.53
CA MET A 75 -7.55 -3.68 -8.16
C MET A 75 -7.86 -4.59 -6.96
N SER A 76 -8.67 -4.09 -6.00
CA SER A 76 -9.14 -4.85 -4.84
C SER A 76 -10.42 -5.66 -5.08
N GLY A 77 -10.91 -5.73 -6.33
CA GLY A 77 -12.08 -6.56 -6.67
C GLY A 77 -13.44 -6.00 -6.23
N PHE A 78 -13.53 -4.70 -5.95
CA PHE A 78 -14.76 -4.01 -5.57
C PHE A 78 -15.29 -3.13 -6.72
N THR A 79 -16.59 -2.89 -6.74
CA THR A 79 -17.16 -1.76 -7.46
C THR A 79 -16.78 -0.43 -6.77
N LEU A 80 -16.84 0.69 -7.51
CA LEU A 80 -16.58 2.01 -6.93
C LEU A 80 -17.53 2.32 -5.76
N ASP A 81 -18.80 1.93 -5.86
CA ASP A 81 -19.79 2.18 -4.81
C ASP A 81 -19.52 1.35 -3.54
N GLU A 82 -19.09 0.09 -3.67
CA GLU A 82 -18.61 -0.72 -2.54
C GLU A 82 -17.37 -0.09 -1.89
N TRP A 83 -16.38 0.28 -2.71
CA TRP A 83 -15.16 0.94 -2.23
C TRP A 83 -15.46 2.21 -1.43
N LEU A 84 -16.31 3.09 -1.95
CA LEU A 84 -16.70 4.33 -1.28
C LEU A 84 -17.45 4.07 0.04
N ARG A 85 -18.19 2.96 0.17
CA ARG A 85 -18.78 2.55 1.45
C ARG A 85 -17.72 2.09 2.46
N LEU A 86 -16.71 1.35 2.00
CA LEU A 86 -15.60 0.91 2.85
C LEU A 86 -14.74 2.09 3.31
N MET A 87 -14.49 3.07 2.44
CA MET A 87 -13.73 4.27 2.75
C MET A 87 -14.39 5.17 3.82
N ARG A 88 -15.70 5.02 4.06
CA ARG A 88 -16.42 5.72 5.14
C ARG A 88 -16.30 5.05 6.51
N ARG A 89 -15.65 3.89 6.60
CA ARG A 89 -15.42 3.17 7.86
C ARG A 89 -14.21 3.74 8.58
N ASP A 90 -14.19 3.57 9.91
CA ASP A 90 -13.04 3.88 10.74
C ASP A 90 -12.69 2.65 11.59
N PRO A 91 -11.53 2.02 11.36
CA PRO A 91 -10.54 2.34 10.32
C PRO A 91 -11.05 2.00 8.91
N SER A 92 -10.52 2.68 7.89
CA SER A 92 -10.83 2.45 6.47
C SER A 92 -9.80 1.54 5.79
N PRO A 93 -10.02 1.07 4.54
CA PRO A 93 -9.02 0.28 3.81
C PRO A 93 -7.65 0.96 3.67
N LEU A 94 -7.63 2.30 3.59
CA LEU A 94 -6.41 3.12 3.52
C LEU A 94 -5.91 3.61 4.89
N HIS A 95 -6.37 3.02 6.00
CA HIS A 95 -5.84 3.36 7.32
C HIS A 95 -4.33 3.10 7.41
N GLY A 96 -3.58 4.11 7.87
CA GLY A 96 -2.12 4.08 7.94
C GLY A 96 -1.39 4.35 6.62
N TRP A 97 -2.11 4.58 5.52
CA TRP A 97 -1.50 5.00 4.25
C TRP A 97 -1.31 6.51 4.22
N GLU A 98 -0.16 6.95 3.73
CA GLU A 98 0.25 8.34 3.59
C GLU A 98 0.55 8.65 2.11
N LEU A 99 0.70 9.93 1.78
CA LEU A 99 1.06 10.36 0.42
C LEU A 99 2.57 10.57 0.32
N ALA A 100 3.16 10.06 -0.77
CA ALA A 100 4.56 10.26 -1.10
C ALA A 100 4.71 10.78 -2.53
N ASN A 101 5.80 11.51 -2.76
CA ASN A 101 6.25 11.90 -4.09
C ASN A 101 7.13 10.78 -4.67
N CYS A 102 6.68 10.15 -5.76
CA CYS A 102 7.37 9.07 -6.45
C CYS A 102 7.97 9.53 -7.79
N GLY A 103 8.40 10.79 -7.87
CA GLY A 103 9.08 11.35 -9.05
C GLY A 103 8.23 11.23 -10.33
N ALA A 104 8.74 10.51 -11.34
CA ALA A 104 8.06 10.33 -12.62
C ALA A 104 6.69 9.61 -12.52
N ARG A 105 6.41 8.90 -11.43
CA ARG A 105 5.10 8.25 -11.16
C ARG A 105 4.12 9.15 -10.41
N GLY A 106 4.53 10.37 -10.06
CA GLY A 106 3.70 11.36 -9.38
C GLY A 106 3.44 11.02 -7.92
N ILE A 107 2.33 11.56 -7.38
CA ILE A 107 1.92 11.35 -5.99
C ILE A 107 1.20 10.01 -5.86
N ARG A 108 1.63 9.20 -4.88
CA ARG A 108 1.13 7.86 -4.64
C ARG A 108 0.88 7.63 -3.15
N HIS A 109 -0.02 6.70 -2.83
CA HIS A 109 -0.15 6.21 -1.46
C HIS A 109 1.04 5.30 -1.14
N TYR A 110 1.58 5.40 0.06
CA TYR A 110 2.52 4.43 0.61
C TYR A 110 2.14 4.12 2.07
N HIS A 111 2.51 2.94 2.54
CA HIS A 111 2.41 2.58 3.95
C HIS A 111 3.82 2.22 4.44
N PRO A 112 4.30 2.72 5.60
CA PRO A 112 5.67 2.48 6.06
C PRO A 112 6.06 1.00 6.11
N VAL A 113 5.13 0.12 6.49
CA VAL A 113 5.36 -1.34 6.47
C VAL A 113 5.46 -1.89 5.05
N CYS A 114 4.67 -1.40 4.09
CA CYS A 114 4.76 -1.84 2.70
C CYS A 114 6.08 -1.41 2.06
N LEU A 115 6.56 -0.20 2.37
CA LEU A 115 7.89 0.27 1.99
C LEU A 115 8.98 -0.65 2.57
N ARG A 116 8.90 -1.00 3.86
CA ARG A 116 9.86 -1.91 4.48
C ARG A 116 9.88 -3.29 3.80
N ILE A 117 8.71 -3.88 3.52
CA ILE A 117 8.60 -5.16 2.81
C ILE A 117 9.26 -5.06 1.43
N ALA A 118 8.99 -3.98 0.70
CA ALA A 118 9.58 -3.75 -0.62
C ALA A 118 11.11 -3.62 -0.55
N GLN A 119 11.63 -2.87 0.42
CA GLN A 119 13.08 -2.73 0.64
C GLN A 119 13.74 -4.06 0.98
N GLU A 120 13.16 -4.84 1.89
CA GLU A 120 13.65 -6.20 2.24
C GLU A 120 13.67 -7.12 1.01
N ALA A 121 12.63 -7.06 0.17
CA ALA A 121 12.54 -7.83 -1.07
C ALA A 121 13.60 -7.41 -2.10
N LEU A 122 13.89 -6.11 -2.23
CA LEU A 122 14.89 -5.58 -3.16
C LEU A 122 16.34 -5.80 -2.70
N SER A 123 16.60 -5.74 -1.40
CA SER A 123 17.92 -6.00 -0.85
C SER A 123 18.33 -7.47 -0.93
N GLY A 124 17.35 -8.39 -1.03
CA GLY A 124 17.61 -9.83 -0.89
C GLY A 124 18.01 -10.24 0.53
N ASP A 125 18.08 -9.28 1.46
CA ASP A 125 18.42 -9.46 2.86
C ASP A 125 17.22 -10.09 3.58
N ALA A 126 17.22 -11.40 3.48
CA ALA A 126 16.52 -12.30 4.36
C ALA A 126 17.02 -12.16 5.80
N THR A 127 16.71 -11.07 6.51
CA THR A 127 16.99 -11.04 7.96
C THR A 127 16.22 -12.19 8.62
N PRO A 128 16.88 -13.15 9.30
CA PRO A 128 16.24 -14.31 9.93
C PRO A 128 15.39 -13.92 11.15
#